data_AF-A0A8X7XAZ5-F1
#
_entry.id   AF-A0A8X7XAZ5-F1
#
_cell.length_a   1.000
_cell.length_b   1.000
_cell.length_c   1.000
_cell.angle_alpha   90.00
_cell.angle_beta   90.00
_cell.angle_gamma   90.00
#
_symmetry.space_group_name_H-M   'P 1'
#
loop_
_entity.id
_entity.type
_entity.pdbx_description
1 polymer ?
#
loop_
_entity_poly.entity_id
_entity_poly.type
_entity_poly.pdbx_seq_one_letter_code
_entity_poly.pdbx_strand_id
1 'polypeptide(L)'
;MENNQNNWLQTNWILNEGAQRVFIELKFTLRDCNSLPGGLGTCKETFNMYYFESDDEEGRNVRESQYTKIDTIAADESFTELDLGDRVMKLNTEVRDVGPLSKKGFYLAFQDVGACIALVSVRVYYKKCPSVIRNLALFPDTITGADSSQLLEVSGSCVNNSVADEPPRMHCSAEGEWLVPIGKCMCQAGFEEKNNTCQALENMLGSMGEFCHTWEYFQIMLMSRLKCSQVQHNSLGKPESGRRRQSLTEEEWRWNEEEKGKKEGMCIGAWTVRELCCCGE
;
A
#
# COMPACT_ATOMS: atom_id res chain seq x y z
N MET A 1 3.74 35.64 -37.51
CA MET A 1 3.07 34.36 -37.18
C MET A 1 2.17 34.00 -38.34
N GLU A 2 1.93 32.70 -38.57
CA GLU A 2 0.94 32.25 -39.54
C GLU A 2 -0.49 32.45 -38.99
N ASN A 3 -1.46 32.58 -39.90
CA ASN A 3 -2.86 32.76 -39.54
C ASN A 3 -3.55 31.39 -39.44
N ASN A 4 -4.56 31.25 -38.57
CA ASN A 4 -5.33 30.01 -38.38
C ASN A 4 -4.48 28.77 -37.99
N GLN A 5 -3.70 28.88 -36.92
CA GLN A 5 -2.95 27.75 -36.34
C GLN A 5 -3.86 26.75 -35.62
N ASN A 6 -3.52 25.46 -35.68
CA ASN A 6 -4.19 24.36 -34.98
C ASN A 6 -3.18 23.26 -34.64
N ASN A 7 -2.23 23.58 -33.77
CA ASN A 7 -1.08 22.72 -33.47
C ASN A 7 -1.40 21.82 -32.27
N TRP A 8 -1.42 20.50 -32.46
CA TRP A 8 -1.75 19.53 -31.41
C TRP A 8 -0.52 18.77 -30.89
N LEU A 9 -0.38 18.70 -29.57
CA LEU A 9 0.58 17.86 -28.86
C LEU A 9 -0.18 16.87 -27.97
N GLN A 10 -0.09 15.58 -28.26
CA GLN A 10 -0.69 14.49 -27.46
C GLN A 10 0.37 13.87 -26.54
N THR A 11 -0.02 13.46 -25.33
CA THR A 11 0.82 12.59 -24.48
C THR A 11 0.78 11.14 -24.95
N ASN A 12 1.63 10.28 -24.38
CA ASN A 12 1.36 8.84 -24.39
C ASN A 12 0.07 8.54 -23.59
N TRP A 13 -0.43 7.30 -23.69
CA TRP A 13 -1.53 6.83 -22.84
C TRP A 13 -1.10 6.81 -21.38
N ILE A 14 -2.02 7.17 -20.49
CA ILE A 14 -1.81 7.25 -19.05
C ILE A 14 -2.81 6.32 -18.37
N LEU A 15 -2.30 5.29 -17.70
CA LEU A 15 -3.08 4.44 -16.79
C LEU A 15 -3.64 5.30 -15.65
N ASN A 16 -4.91 5.13 -15.32
CA ASN A 16 -5.50 5.84 -14.18
C ASN A 16 -5.27 5.14 -12.83
N GLU A 17 -4.78 3.90 -12.81
CA GLU A 17 -4.55 3.10 -11.58
C GLU A 17 -5.78 3.01 -10.68
N GLY A 18 -6.99 3.02 -11.27
CA GLY A 18 -8.26 3.02 -10.54
C GLY A 18 -8.68 4.39 -9.97
N ALA A 19 -7.94 5.46 -10.26
CA ALA A 19 -8.33 6.82 -9.88
C ALA A 19 -9.51 7.33 -10.70
N GLN A 20 -10.58 7.73 -10.00
CA GLN A 20 -11.73 8.39 -10.59
C GLN A 20 -11.47 9.88 -10.84
N ARG A 21 -10.56 10.51 -10.09
CA ARG A 21 -10.17 11.90 -10.26
C ARG A 21 -8.65 12.02 -10.34
N VAL A 22 -8.17 12.70 -11.37
CA VAL A 22 -6.74 13.00 -11.56
C VAL A 22 -6.52 14.50 -11.67
N PHE A 23 -5.38 14.94 -11.18
CA PHE A 23 -4.89 16.31 -11.22
C PHE A 23 -3.76 16.39 -12.24
N ILE A 24 -3.72 17.48 -12.98
CA ILE A 24 -2.68 17.81 -13.95
C ILE A 24 -2.08 19.15 -13.56
N GLU A 25 -0.81 19.12 -13.15
CA GLU A 25 0.03 20.29 -12.90
C GLU A 25 0.85 20.56 -14.19
N LEU A 26 0.62 21.73 -14.78
CA LEU A 26 1.35 22.25 -15.93
C LEU A 26 2.35 23.28 -15.45
N LYS A 27 3.59 23.21 -15.94
CA LYS A 27 4.57 24.30 -15.82
C LYS A 27 5.00 24.74 -17.20
N PHE A 28 4.90 26.04 -17.47
CA PHE A 28 5.15 26.59 -18.81
C PHE A 28 5.59 28.05 -18.75
N THR A 29 6.20 28.52 -19.83
CA THR A 29 6.45 29.95 -20.05
C THR A 29 5.62 30.42 -21.25
N LEU A 30 5.25 31.70 -21.24
CA LEU A 30 4.44 32.33 -22.28
C LEU A 30 4.97 33.72 -22.58
N ARG A 31 5.18 34.04 -23.86
CA ARG A 31 5.64 35.36 -24.31
C ARG A 31 4.45 36.28 -24.61
N ASP A 32 4.53 37.51 -24.12
CA ASP A 32 3.55 38.58 -24.37
C ASP A 32 3.44 38.88 -25.88
N CYS A 33 2.22 38.93 -26.40
CA CYS A 33 1.94 39.20 -27.81
C CYS A 33 2.35 40.62 -28.27
N ASN A 34 2.35 41.60 -27.38
CA ASN A 34 2.82 42.96 -27.63
C ASN A 34 4.35 43.01 -27.79
N SER A 35 5.07 42.03 -27.22
CA SER A 35 6.53 41.90 -27.39
C SER A 35 6.93 41.20 -28.70
N LEU A 36 5.98 40.83 -29.56
CA LEU A 36 6.25 40.07 -30.79
C LEU A 36 6.10 40.98 -32.04
N PRO A 37 7.17 41.15 -32.84
CA PRO A 37 7.10 41.98 -34.05
C PRO A 37 6.12 41.36 -35.07
N GLY A 38 5.06 42.10 -35.37
CA GLY A 38 3.98 41.64 -36.25
C GLY A 38 2.97 40.66 -35.62
N GLY A 39 2.89 40.58 -34.29
CA GLY A 39 1.95 39.69 -33.58
C GLY A 39 0.47 40.16 -33.59
N LEU A 40 0.19 41.42 -33.92
CA LEU A 40 -1.14 42.03 -33.80
C LEU A 40 -2.19 41.28 -34.65
N GLY A 41 -3.17 40.69 -33.96
CA GLY A 41 -4.35 40.03 -34.53
C GLY A 41 -4.23 38.51 -34.71
N THR A 42 -3.02 37.95 -34.80
CA THR A 42 -2.81 36.49 -34.97
C THR A 42 -2.30 35.80 -33.71
N CYS A 43 -1.49 36.51 -32.91
CA CYS A 43 -0.93 35.99 -31.66
C CYS A 43 -2.01 35.73 -30.60
N LYS A 44 -1.76 34.72 -29.75
CA LYS A 44 -2.59 34.35 -28.59
C LYS A 44 -1.74 34.23 -27.32
N GLU A 45 -2.38 34.46 -26.17
CA GLU A 45 -1.76 34.34 -24.85
C GLU A 45 -2.41 33.20 -24.03
N THR A 46 -2.97 32.23 -24.75
CA THR A 46 -3.64 31.06 -24.20
C THR A 46 -3.43 29.84 -25.09
N PHE A 47 -3.52 28.65 -24.50
CA PHE A 47 -3.61 27.38 -25.21
C PHE A 47 -4.71 26.52 -24.59
N ASN A 48 -5.29 25.61 -25.36
CA ASN A 48 -6.38 24.76 -24.87
C ASN A 48 -5.82 23.41 -24.38
N MET A 49 -6.42 22.89 -23.31
CA MET A 49 -6.10 21.58 -22.76
C MET A 49 -7.30 20.64 -22.89
N TYR A 50 -7.05 19.39 -23.27
CA TYR A 50 -8.06 18.37 -23.53
C TYR A 50 -7.67 17.00 -22.93
N TYR A 51 -8.65 16.12 -22.79
CA TYR A 51 -8.44 14.69 -22.54
C TYR A 51 -9.31 13.80 -23.43
N PHE A 52 -8.91 12.54 -23.56
CA PHE A 52 -9.70 11.48 -24.18
C PHE A 52 -9.49 10.16 -23.42
N GLU A 53 -10.56 9.56 -22.92
CA GLU A 53 -10.52 8.26 -22.23
C GLU A 53 -10.50 7.08 -23.22
N SER A 54 -9.61 6.12 -22.98
CA SER A 54 -9.46 4.87 -23.75
C SER A 54 -9.17 3.68 -22.85
N ASP A 55 -9.73 2.51 -23.17
CA ASP A 55 -9.42 1.25 -22.48
C ASP A 55 -8.16 0.55 -23.02
N ASP A 56 -7.63 1.03 -24.16
CA ASP A 56 -6.51 0.48 -24.91
C ASP A 56 -5.51 1.57 -25.34
N GLU A 57 -4.24 1.19 -25.51
CA GLU A 57 -3.09 2.08 -25.84
C GLU A 57 -3.00 2.52 -27.31
N GLU A 58 -3.86 2.00 -28.20
CA GLU A 58 -3.75 2.19 -29.65
C GLU A 58 -4.24 3.58 -30.17
N GLY A 59 -4.53 4.53 -29.27
CA GLY A 59 -5.02 5.89 -29.55
C GLY A 59 -4.04 6.85 -30.25
N ARG A 60 -3.15 6.35 -31.12
CA ARG A 60 -2.25 7.19 -31.95
C ARG A 60 -2.97 8.05 -32.99
N ASN A 61 -4.26 7.80 -33.25
CA ASN A 61 -5.07 8.49 -34.26
C ASN A 61 -6.41 8.99 -33.69
N VAL A 62 -6.44 9.47 -32.44
CA VAL A 62 -7.64 10.10 -31.85
C VAL A 62 -7.97 11.37 -32.63
N ARG A 63 -9.20 11.46 -33.14
CA ARG A 63 -9.67 12.64 -33.89
C ARG A 63 -9.91 13.81 -32.94
N GLU A 64 -9.68 15.03 -33.41
CA GLU A 64 -9.93 16.28 -32.64
C GLU A 64 -11.33 16.30 -31.99
N SER A 65 -12.36 15.81 -32.70
CA SER A 65 -13.76 15.74 -32.23
C SER A 65 -14.04 14.71 -31.12
N GLN A 66 -13.09 13.84 -30.79
CA GLN A 66 -13.22 12.84 -29.71
C GLN A 66 -12.67 13.37 -28.38
N TYR A 67 -11.89 14.45 -28.40
CA TYR A 67 -11.35 15.07 -27.22
C TYR A 67 -12.40 15.91 -26.49
N THR A 68 -12.46 15.75 -25.17
CA THR A 68 -13.23 16.65 -24.29
C THR A 68 -12.31 17.77 -23.84
N LYS A 69 -12.74 19.03 -24.01
CA LYS A 69 -11.98 20.19 -23.52
C LYS A 69 -12.04 20.24 -21.99
N ILE A 70 -10.86 20.41 -21.38
CA ILE A 70 -10.71 20.65 -19.94
C ILE A 70 -10.88 22.15 -19.70
N ASP A 71 -9.96 22.95 -20.26
CA ASP A 71 -9.94 24.39 -20.06
C ASP A 71 -9.14 25.13 -21.15
N THR A 72 -9.19 26.46 -21.12
CA THR A 72 -8.30 27.38 -21.82
C THR A 72 -7.26 27.89 -20.82
N ILE A 73 -6.02 27.42 -20.92
CA ILE A 73 -4.94 27.78 -20.01
C ILE A 73 -4.37 29.14 -20.41
N ALA A 74 -4.29 30.05 -19.43
CA ALA A 74 -3.65 31.36 -19.55
C ALA A 74 -2.42 31.42 -18.63
N ALA A 75 -1.54 32.39 -18.85
CA ALA A 75 -0.44 32.68 -17.94
C ALA A 75 -0.86 33.73 -16.89
N ASP A 76 -0.42 33.55 -15.64
CA ASP A 76 -0.44 34.60 -14.60
C ASP A 76 0.59 35.68 -14.92
N GLU A 77 1.78 35.27 -15.38
CA GLU A 77 2.88 36.14 -15.79
C GLU A 77 3.40 35.77 -17.19
N SER A 78 3.30 36.71 -18.13
CA SER A 78 3.99 36.64 -19.42
C SER A 78 5.38 37.27 -19.34
N PHE A 79 6.30 36.86 -20.23
CA PHE A 79 7.60 37.52 -20.39
C PHE A 79 7.65 38.36 -21.68
N THR A 80 8.40 39.45 -21.64
CA THR A 80 8.55 40.42 -22.73
C THR A 80 9.96 40.39 -23.33
N GLU A 81 10.24 41.26 -24.31
CA GLU A 81 11.58 41.43 -24.88
C GLU A 81 12.58 42.03 -23.86
N LEU A 82 12.10 42.80 -22.88
CA LEU A 82 12.92 43.33 -21.79
C LEU A 82 13.40 42.19 -20.87
N ASP A 83 12.49 41.31 -20.46
CA ASP A 83 12.81 40.15 -19.61
C ASP A 83 13.82 39.21 -20.30
N LEU A 84 13.75 39.06 -21.62
CA LEU A 84 14.74 38.31 -22.40
C LEU A 84 16.13 38.96 -22.37
N GLY A 85 16.21 40.29 -22.33
CA GLY A 85 17.46 41.03 -22.14
C GLY A 85 18.10 40.74 -20.78
N ASP A 86 17.28 40.71 -19.72
CA ASP A 86 17.69 40.39 -18.35
C ASP A 86 17.83 38.87 -18.09
N ARG A 87 17.53 38.03 -19.10
CA ARG A 87 17.51 36.56 -19.05
C ARG A 87 16.53 35.98 -18.02
N VAL A 88 15.47 36.72 -17.70
CA VAL A 88 14.39 36.29 -16.81
C VAL A 88 13.31 35.62 -17.65
N MET A 89 12.96 34.39 -17.30
CA MET A 89 11.78 33.70 -17.85
C MET A 89 10.72 33.55 -16.77
N LYS A 90 9.47 33.89 -17.09
CA LYS A 90 8.33 33.76 -16.19
C LYS A 90 7.76 32.35 -16.29
N LEU A 91 7.92 31.57 -15.21
CA LEU A 91 7.44 30.20 -15.10
C LEU A 91 6.07 30.17 -14.41
N ASN A 92 5.04 29.89 -15.18
CA ASN A 92 3.67 29.73 -14.72
C ASN A 92 3.47 28.31 -14.19
N THR A 93 2.60 28.13 -13.19
CA THR A 93 2.17 26.82 -12.70
C THR A 93 0.66 26.78 -12.63
N GLU A 94 0.03 25.97 -13.47
CA GLU A 94 -1.43 25.83 -13.55
C GLU A 94 -1.86 24.42 -13.18
N VAL A 95 -2.92 24.29 -12.39
CA VAL A 95 -3.46 22.99 -11.95
C VAL A 95 -4.92 22.88 -12.38
N ARG A 96 -5.25 21.79 -13.06
CA ARG A 96 -6.63 21.39 -13.38
C ARG A 96 -6.85 19.95 -12.97
N ASP A 97 -8.11 19.56 -12.81
CA ASP A 97 -8.49 18.18 -12.54
C ASP A 97 -9.57 17.69 -13.49
N VAL A 98 -9.61 16.37 -13.70
CA VAL A 98 -10.64 15.69 -14.50
C VAL A 98 -11.15 14.46 -13.77
N GLY A 99 -12.46 14.23 -13.88
CA GLY A 99 -13.18 13.10 -13.31
C GLY A 99 -14.71 13.30 -13.41
N PRO A 100 -15.52 12.28 -13.11
CA PRO A 100 -15.13 10.88 -12.86
C PRO A 100 -14.59 10.20 -14.13
N LEU A 101 -13.38 9.68 -14.06
CA LEU A 101 -12.83 8.76 -15.07
C LEU A 101 -13.49 7.38 -14.92
N SER A 102 -13.75 6.75 -16.05
CA SER A 102 -14.55 5.54 -16.19
C SER A 102 -13.83 4.40 -16.92
N LYS A 103 -12.83 4.71 -17.75
CA LYS A 103 -12.03 3.73 -18.51
C LYS A 103 -10.69 3.42 -17.83
N LYS A 104 -9.92 2.46 -18.37
CA LYS A 104 -8.61 2.08 -17.82
C LYS A 104 -7.53 3.18 -17.89
N GLY A 105 -7.66 4.13 -18.80
CA GLY A 105 -6.70 5.20 -18.98
C GLY A 105 -7.16 6.29 -19.92
N PHE A 106 -6.28 7.26 -20.16
CA PHE A 106 -6.60 8.45 -20.94
C PHE A 106 -5.35 9.04 -21.61
N TYR A 107 -5.59 9.88 -22.62
CA TYR A 107 -4.59 10.75 -23.21
C TYR A 107 -4.87 12.19 -22.77
N LEU A 108 -3.83 12.98 -22.58
CA LEU A 108 -3.93 14.43 -22.55
C LEU A 108 -3.51 14.99 -23.90
N ALA A 109 -4.13 16.11 -24.29
CA ALA A 109 -3.71 16.84 -25.48
C ALA A 109 -3.72 18.35 -25.24
N PHE A 110 -2.77 19.02 -25.87
CA PHE A 110 -2.57 20.46 -25.82
C PHE A 110 -2.72 21.02 -27.23
N GLN A 111 -3.59 22.00 -27.41
CA GLN A 111 -3.85 22.65 -28.69
C GLN A 111 -3.39 24.11 -28.61
N ASP A 112 -2.38 24.42 -29.41
CA ASP A 112 -1.96 25.79 -29.67
C ASP A 112 -2.70 26.35 -30.90
N VAL A 113 -3.21 27.58 -30.76
CA VAL A 113 -3.97 28.32 -31.77
C VAL A 113 -3.28 29.65 -32.16
N GLY A 114 -1.98 29.80 -31.86
CA GLY A 114 -1.16 30.96 -32.25
C GLY A 114 -0.38 31.61 -31.10
N ALA A 115 -0.11 30.88 -30.02
CA ALA A 115 0.59 31.35 -28.83
C ALA A 115 2.09 31.03 -28.86
N CYS A 116 2.90 31.90 -28.26
CA CYS A 116 4.34 31.67 -28.09
C CYS A 116 4.59 31.05 -26.71
N ILE A 117 4.39 29.73 -26.62
CA ILE A 117 4.48 28.94 -25.39
C ILE A 117 5.67 27.98 -25.39
N ALA A 118 6.19 27.69 -24.19
CA ALA A 118 7.08 26.56 -23.96
C ALA A 118 6.58 25.75 -22.75
N LEU A 119 6.11 24.52 -22.99
CA LEU A 119 5.65 23.60 -21.96
C LEU A 119 6.86 22.92 -21.31
N VAL A 120 7.15 23.27 -20.06
CA VAL A 120 8.34 22.84 -19.31
C VAL A 120 8.11 21.52 -18.56
N SER A 121 6.92 21.32 -18.01
CA SER A 121 6.54 20.08 -17.32
C SER A 121 5.04 19.84 -17.42
N VAL A 122 4.67 18.57 -17.57
CA VAL A 122 3.31 18.06 -17.37
C VAL A 122 3.40 16.97 -16.32
N ARG A 123 2.79 17.18 -15.16
CA ARG A 123 2.76 16.21 -14.07
C ARG A 123 1.32 15.80 -13.80
N VAL A 124 1.02 14.53 -14.04
CA VAL A 124 -0.28 13.93 -13.77
C VAL A 124 -0.18 13.11 -12.48
N TYR A 125 -1.16 13.26 -11.59
CA TYR A 125 -1.20 12.53 -10.32
C TYR A 125 -2.65 12.39 -9.83
N TYR A 126 -2.91 11.39 -8.99
CA TYR A 126 -4.15 11.29 -8.22
C TYR A 126 -3.82 11.43 -6.73
N LYS A 127 -4.87 11.59 -5.91
CA LYS A 127 -4.75 11.65 -4.45
C LYS A 127 -5.22 10.32 -3.84
N LYS A 128 -4.60 9.95 -2.72
CA LYS A 128 -5.01 8.81 -1.90
C LYS A 128 -4.68 9.12 -0.44
N CYS A 129 -5.51 8.64 0.47
CA CYS A 129 -5.14 8.58 1.88
C CYS A 129 -4.18 7.41 2.09
N PRO A 130 -2.96 7.63 2.59
CA PRO A 130 -1.93 6.61 2.70
C PRO A 130 -2.24 5.63 3.83
N SER A 131 -1.75 4.40 3.75
CA SER A 131 -1.97 3.40 4.80
C SER A 131 -1.38 3.87 6.14
N VAL A 132 -2.19 3.80 7.20
CA VAL A 132 -1.83 4.24 8.56
C VAL A 132 -2.38 3.28 9.59
N ILE A 133 -1.68 3.18 10.72
CA ILE A 133 -2.24 2.58 11.94
C ILE A 133 -2.65 3.71 12.89
N ARG A 134 -3.89 3.66 13.39
CA ARG A 134 -4.48 4.58 14.37
C ARG A 134 -5.36 3.79 15.32
N ASN A 135 -5.27 4.05 16.62
CA ASN A 135 -6.08 3.38 17.65
C ASN A 135 -6.03 1.82 17.53
N LEU A 136 -4.84 1.25 17.29
CA LEU A 136 -4.61 -0.18 17.02
C LEU A 136 -5.40 -0.76 15.82
N ALA A 137 -5.92 0.07 14.93
CA ALA A 137 -6.53 -0.32 13.67
C ALA A 137 -5.68 0.13 12.48
N LEU A 138 -5.43 -0.78 11.55
CA LEU A 138 -4.82 -0.53 10.25
C LEU A 138 -5.89 -0.03 9.27
N PHE A 139 -5.65 1.11 8.65
CA PHE A 139 -6.42 1.65 7.53
C PHE A 139 -5.57 1.51 6.26
N PRO A 140 -6.10 0.91 5.17
CA PRO A 140 -5.33 0.67 3.95
C PRO A 140 -5.19 1.94 3.10
N ASP A 141 -4.27 1.90 2.13
CA ASP A 141 -4.21 2.88 1.05
C ASP A 141 -5.59 3.00 0.38
N THR A 142 -6.18 4.20 0.40
CA THR A 142 -7.52 4.46 -0.14
C THR A 142 -7.47 5.60 -1.15
N ILE A 143 -7.77 5.31 -2.42
CA ILE A 143 -7.85 6.32 -3.49
C ILE A 143 -9.05 7.23 -3.24
N THR A 144 -8.89 8.54 -3.47
CA THR A 144 -9.96 9.52 -3.28
C THR A 144 -11.09 9.36 -4.30
N GLY A 145 -12.30 9.72 -3.90
CA GLY A 145 -13.48 9.66 -4.77
C GLY A 145 -13.48 10.71 -5.90
N ALA A 146 -14.51 10.67 -6.73
CA ALA A 146 -14.68 11.56 -7.87
C ALA A 146 -14.98 13.01 -7.48
N ASP A 147 -15.81 13.24 -6.45
CA ASP A 147 -16.29 14.57 -6.10
C ASP A 147 -15.36 15.29 -5.12
N SER A 148 -15.18 16.60 -5.31
CA SER A 148 -14.28 17.45 -4.50
C SER A 148 -14.71 17.64 -3.05
N SER A 149 -15.95 17.30 -2.71
CA SER A 149 -16.51 17.35 -1.35
C SER A 149 -16.75 15.96 -0.74
N GLN A 150 -16.35 14.89 -1.42
CA GLN A 150 -16.62 13.53 -0.98
C GLN A 150 -15.76 13.14 0.22
N LEU A 151 -16.39 12.53 1.22
CA LEU A 151 -15.74 11.86 2.34
C LEU A 151 -16.02 10.37 2.25
N LEU A 152 -14.99 9.57 1.97
CA LEU A 152 -15.11 8.11 1.88
C LEU A 152 -14.96 7.50 3.28
N GLU A 153 -16.02 6.87 3.81
CA GLU A 153 -15.93 6.05 5.02
C GLU A 153 -15.12 4.78 4.72
N VAL A 154 -14.06 4.55 5.50
CA VAL A 154 -13.16 3.39 5.38
C VAL A 154 -13.16 2.65 6.71
N SER A 155 -13.46 1.35 6.66
CA SER A 155 -13.33 0.45 7.80
C SER A 155 -11.86 0.04 7.98
N GLY A 156 -11.37 0.13 9.22
CA GLY A 156 -10.06 -0.35 9.61
C GLY A 156 -10.10 -1.80 10.07
N SER A 157 -8.98 -2.51 9.94
CA SER A 157 -8.79 -3.85 10.49
C SER A 157 -7.91 -3.79 11.73
N CYS A 158 -8.32 -4.41 12.83
CA CYS A 158 -7.50 -4.51 14.03
C CYS A 158 -6.13 -5.15 13.75
N VAL A 159 -5.07 -4.61 14.37
CA VAL A 159 -3.73 -5.21 14.28
C VAL A 159 -3.70 -6.57 14.97
N ASN A 160 -2.70 -7.40 14.64
CA ASN A 160 -2.54 -8.73 15.23
C ASN A 160 -2.60 -8.69 16.77
N ASN A 161 -3.28 -9.67 17.36
CA ASN A 161 -3.53 -9.79 18.80
C ASN A 161 -4.32 -8.62 19.41
N SER A 162 -5.17 -7.95 18.63
CA SER A 162 -6.13 -6.96 19.11
C SER A 162 -7.56 -7.24 18.61
N VAL A 163 -8.55 -6.70 19.32
CA VAL A 163 -9.98 -6.86 19.05
C VAL A 163 -10.70 -5.54 19.30
N ALA A 164 -11.81 -5.29 18.61
CA ALA A 164 -12.67 -4.13 18.82
C ALA A 164 -14.11 -4.58 19.07
N ASP A 165 -14.81 -3.91 19.97
CA ASP A 165 -16.24 -4.15 20.23
C ASP A 165 -17.11 -3.57 19.11
N GLU A 166 -16.69 -2.43 18.54
CA GLU A 166 -17.29 -1.82 17.35
C GLU A 166 -16.23 -1.68 16.24
N PRO A 167 -16.57 -1.92 14.95
CA PRO A 167 -15.62 -1.77 13.84
C PRO A 167 -15.01 -0.36 13.78
N PRO A 168 -13.68 -0.23 13.82
CA PRO A 168 -13.01 1.07 13.75
C PRO A 168 -13.14 1.65 12.34
N ARG A 169 -13.36 2.96 12.23
CA ARG A 169 -13.65 3.65 10.97
C ARG A 169 -12.96 5.01 10.89
N MET A 170 -12.58 5.42 9.69
CA MET A 170 -12.04 6.75 9.38
C MET A 170 -12.69 7.28 8.10
N HIS A 171 -12.57 8.57 7.84
CA HIS A 171 -13.01 9.18 6.59
C HIS A 171 -11.80 9.70 5.81
N CYS A 172 -11.69 9.33 4.54
CA CYS A 172 -10.70 9.84 3.60
C CYS A 172 -11.30 11.01 2.80
N SER A 173 -10.66 12.19 2.83
CA SER A 173 -11.12 13.37 2.07
C SER A 173 -10.64 13.37 0.62
N ALA A 174 -11.27 14.18 -0.24
CA ALA A 174 -10.84 14.42 -1.62
C ALA A 174 -9.41 14.98 -1.75
N GLU A 175 -8.84 15.51 -0.67
CA GLU A 175 -7.46 16.01 -0.58
C GLU A 175 -6.44 14.91 -0.31
N GLY A 176 -6.88 13.68 -0.02
CA GLY A 176 -6.01 12.57 0.40
C GLY A 176 -5.68 12.60 1.90
N GLU A 177 -6.45 13.33 2.70
CA GLU A 177 -6.23 13.47 4.13
C GLU A 177 -7.18 12.59 4.95
N TRP A 178 -6.64 12.00 6.01
CA TRP A 178 -7.40 11.20 6.97
C TRP A 178 -8.04 12.08 8.04
N LEU A 179 -9.37 11.99 8.17
CA LEU A 179 -10.14 12.69 9.20
C LEU A 179 -10.23 11.87 10.51
N VAL A 180 -10.98 12.37 11.48
CA VAL A 180 -11.06 11.84 12.86
C VAL A 180 -11.44 10.35 12.88
N PRO A 181 -10.69 9.49 13.59
CA PRO A 181 -11.04 8.08 13.77
C PRO A 181 -12.20 7.88 14.75
N ILE A 182 -13.08 6.95 14.39
CA ILE A 182 -14.23 6.49 15.18
C ILE A 182 -13.95 5.05 15.59
N GLY A 183 -14.08 4.75 16.88
CA GLY A 183 -13.73 3.44 17.45
C GLY A 183 -12.22 3.22 17.63
N LYS A 184 -11.89 2.05 18.18
CA LYS A 184 -10.52 1.60 18.45
C LYS A 184 -10.48 0.08 18.59
N CYS A 185 -9.31 -0.51 18.36
CA CYS A 185 -9.00 -1.86 18.82
C CYS A 185 -8.30 -1.80 20.18
N MET A 186 -8.31 -2.91 20.91
CA MET A 186 -7.66 -3.09 22.20
C MET A 186 -6.87 -4.40 22.15
N CYS A 187 -5.66 -4.41 22.71
CA CYS A 187 -4.87 -5.64 22.78
C CYS A 187 -5.61 -6.72 23.58
N GLN A 188 -5.52 -7.96 23.09
CA GLN A 188 -6.08 -9.13 23.75
C GLN A 188 -5.35 -9.42 25.08
N ALA A 189 -6.00 -10.17 25.97
CA ALA A 189 -5.39 -10.55 27.24
C ALA A 189 -4.04 -11.26 27.04
N GLY A 190 -3.00 -10.80 27.76
CA GLY A 190 -1.63 -11.25 27.57
C GLY A 190 -0.76 -10.38 26.65
N PHE A 191 -1.33 -9.35 26.02
CA PHE A 191 -0.62 -8.41 25.15
C PHE A 191 -0.73 -6.95 25.64
N GLU A 192 0.31 -6.16 25.41
CA GLU A 192 0.36 -4.71 25.65
C GLU A 192 0.55 -3.91 24.35
N GLU A 193 0.04 -2.67 24.35
CA GLU A 193 0.24 -1.74 23.23
C GLU A 193 1.64 -1.13 23.26
N LYS A 194 2.40 -1.33 22.18
CA LYS A 194 3.74 -0.81 22.00
C LYS A 194 3.98 -0.48 20.52
N ASN A 195 4.26 0.78 20.23
CA ASN A 195 4.50 1.31 18.87
C ASN A 195 3.37 0.96 17.85
N ASN A 196 2.10 1.13 18.23
CA ASN A 196 0.91 0.75 17.44
C ASN A 196 0.81 -0.76 17.12
N THR A 197 1.49 -1.62 17.88
CA THR A 197 1.39 -3.09 17.79
C THR A 197 1.04 -3.68 19.15
N CYS A 198 0.36 -4.83 19.17
CA CYS A 198 0.13 -5.58 20.40
C CYS A 198 1.23 -6.63 20.57
N GLN A 199 2.12 -6.41 21.53
CA GLN A 199 3.26 -7.29 21.84
C GLN A 199 2.92 -8.14 23.05
N ALA A 200 3.36 -9.40 23.06
CA ALA A 200 3.13 -10.27 24.22
C ALA A 200 3.85 -9.70 25.44
N LEU A 201 3.22 -9.75 26.61
CA LEU A 201 3.83 -9.31 27.87
C LEU A 201 5.09 -10.13 28.15
N GLU A 202 6.26 -9.50 28.11
CA GLU A 202 7.52 -10.13 28.52
C GLU A 202 7.51 -10.39 30.04
N ASN A 203 7.07 -11.59 30.40
CA ASN A 203 7.14 -12.20 31.73
C ASN A 203 6.27 -11.57 32.84
N MET A 204 5.00 -11.98 32.88
CA MET A 204 4.34 -12.30 34.18
C MET A 204 4.68 -13.72 34.69
N LEU A 205 5.70 -14.36 34.12
CA LEU A 205 6.34 -15.59 34.61
C LEU A 205 7.32 -15.34 35.78
N GLY A 206 7.17 -14.21 36.47
CA GLY A 206 7.97 -13.85 37.66
C GLY A 206 7.18 -13.74 38.98
N SER A 207 5.84 -13.84 38.97
CA SER A 207 5.01 -13.55 40.15
C SER A 207 3.77 -14.44 40.38
N MET A 208 3.49 -15.41 39.50
CA MET A 208 2.47 -16.45 39.76
C MET A 208 3.03 -17.71 40.45
N GLY A 209 4.28 -17.65 40.96
CA GLY A 209 4.94 -18.74 41.69
C GLY A 209 4.71 -18.76 43.22
N GLU A 210 4.19 -17.68 43.82
CA GLU A 210 4.13 -17.55 45.29
C GLU A 210 2.72 -17.49 45.90
N PHE A 211 1.65 -17.47 45.08
CA PHE A 211 0.25 -17.42 45.55
C PHE A 211 -0.55 -18.71 45.37
N CYS A 212 0.13 -19.87 45.37
CA CYS A 212 -0.53 -21.20 45.43
C CYS A 212 0.02 -22.13 46.54
N HIS A 213 0.54 -21.57 47.63
CA HIS A 213 1.09 -22.36 48.77
C HIS A 213 0.70 -21.84 50.17
N THR A 214 -0.55 -21.40 50.38
CA THR A 214 -1.04 -21.00 51.72
C THR A 214 -2.44 -21.49 52.12
N TRP A 215 -3.10 -22.36 51.35
CA TRP A 215 -4.46 -22.86 51.67
C TRP A 215 -4.60 -24.40 51.86
N GLU A 216 -3.50 -25.16 51.88
CA GLU A 216 -3.52 -26.61 52.19
C GLU A 216 -2.71 -27.02 53.45
N TYR A 217 -2.53 -26.13 54.43
CA TYR A 217 -1.84 -26.44 55.69
C TYR A 217 -2.77 -26.64 56.91
N PHE A 218 -4.08 -26.86 56.71
CA PHE A 218 -5.05 -27.02 57.81
C PHE A 218 -6.03 -28.21 57.72
N GLN A 219 -5.72 -29.23 56.90
CA GLN A 219 -6.56 -30.45 56.80
C GLN A 219 -5.84 -31.81 56.81
N ILE A 220 -4.55 -31.90 57.17
CA ILE A 220 -3.88 -33.21 57.41
C ILE A 220 -3.17 -33.22 58.77
N MET A 221 -3.96 -33.14 59.84
CA MET A 221 -3.54 -33.43 61.23
C MET A 221 -4.54 -34.38 61.93
N LEU A 222 -5.25 -35.21 61.15
CA LEU A 222 -6.22 -36.17 61.68
C LEU A 222 -6.52 -37.34 60.72
N MET A 223 -5.52 -38.22 60.52
CA MET A 223 -5.74 -39.64 60.19
C MET A 223 -4.48 -40.44 60.60
N SER A 224 -4.43 -40.86 61.85
CA SER A 224 -3.34 -41.69 62.35
C SER A 224 -3.50 -43.16 61.93
N ARG A 225 -2.39 -43.76 61.48
CA ARG A 225 -2.19 -45.22 61.29
C ARG A 225 -2.97 -45.86 60.13
N LEU A 226 -2.23 -46.37 59.13
CA LEU A 226 -2.10 -47.82 58.91
C LEU A 226 -0.92 -48.16 57.99
N LYS A 227 -0.34 -49.34 58.22
CA LYS A 227 1.01 -49.78 57.82
C LYS A 227 1.25 -49.81 56.30
N CYS A 228 2.44 -49.38 55.89
CA CYS A 228 3.12 -49.90 54.69
C CYS A 228 3.82 -51.23 55.05
N SER A 229 3.77 -52.24 54.17
CA SER A 229 4.55 -53.48 54.29
C SER A 229 4.90 -54.02 52.90
N GLN A 230 6.12 -54.53 52.76
CA GLN A 230 6.74 -54.92 51.48
C GLN A 230 6.28 -56.31 51.01
N VAL A 231 6.26 -56.52 49.69
CA VAL A 231 6.56 -57.83 49.07
C VAL A 231 7.45 -57.60 47.83
N GLN A 232 8.38 -58.52 47.58
CA GLN A 232 9.49 -58.39 46.63
C GLN A 232 9.17 -58.92 45.22
N HIS A 233 10.04 -58.58 44.26
CA HIS A 233 10.16 -59.27 42.96
C HIS A 233 10.47 -60.77 43.12
N ASN A 234 9.93 -61.60 42.22
CA ASN A 234 10.73 -62.59 41.50
C ASN A 234 10.05 -63.09 40.22
N SER A 235 10.84 -63.65 39.30
CA SER A 235 10.48 -64.02 37.92
C SER A 235 10.54 -65.53 37.68
N LEU A 236 9.75 -66.05 36.71
CA LEU A 236 10.03 -67.18 35.80
C LEU A 236 8.75 -67.69 35.08
N GLY A 237 8.85 -68.09 33.81
CA GLY A 237 7.86 -68.96 33.14
C GLY A 237 7.32 -68.53 31.76
N LYS A 238 7.82 -69.18 30.69
CA LYS A 238 7.12 -69.45 29.40
C LYS A 238 6.54 -70.89 29.47
N PRO A 239 5.58 -71.36 28.63
CA PRO A 239 5.58 -71.22 27.16
C PRO A 239 4.22 -71.15 26.40
N GLU A 240 4.37 -71.09 25.07
CA GLU A 240 3.49 -71.26 23.89
C GLU A 240 2.04 -71.80 23.97
N SER A 241 1.13 -71.20 23.17
CA SER A 241 0.58 -71.78 21.90
C SER A 241 -0.75 -71.10 21.46
N GLY A 242 -1.27 -71.33 20.24
CA GLY A 242 -2.75 -71.24 20.03
C GLY A 242 -3.41 -70.36 18.93
N ARG A 243 -2.73 -70.02 17.82
CA ARG A 243 -3.31 -69.69 16.48
C ARG A 243 -4.86 -69.64 16.32
N ARG A 244 -5.41 -68.49 15.87
CA ARG A 244 -6.28 -68.43 14.66
C ARG A 244 -6.28 -67.07 13.96
N ARG A 245 -6.33 -67.10 12.63
CA ARG A 245 -6.28 -65.98 11.67
C ARG A 245 -7.54 -66.04 10.82
N GLN A 246 -8.13 -64.89 10.49
CA GLN A 246 -8.95 -64.73 9.28
C GLN A 246 -8.79 -63.29 8.75
N SER A 247 -8.78 -63.16 7.42
CA SER A 247 -8.29 -61.99 6.70
C SER A 247 -8.84 -61.97 5.27
N LEU A 248 -9.41 -60.83 4.86
CA LEU A 248 -9.60 -60.33 3.49
C LEU A 248 -9.50 -58.80 3.63
N THR A 249 -8.60 -58.00 3.03
CA THR A 249 -8.06 -57.91 1.65
C THR A 249 -9.14 -57.50 0.63
N GLU A 250 -8.92 -56.60 -0.34
CA GLU A 250 -7.70 -55.89 -0.85
C GLU A 250 -8.13 -54.56 -1.53
N GLU A 251 -7.28 -53.66 -2.06
CA GLU A 251 -6.18 -53.85 -3.05
C GLU A 251 -5.02 -52.81 -2.90
N GLU A 252 -4.31 -52.47 -3.99
CA GLU A 252 -3.13 -51.57 -4.06
C GLU A 252 -3.54 -50.08 -4.18
N TRP A 253 -2.72 -49.04 -3.95
CA TRP A 253 -1.26 -48.87 -4.08
C TRP A 253 -0.62 -48.24 -2.81
N ARG A 254 0.65 -48.44 -2.44
CA ARG A 254 1.97 -48.51 -3.14
C ARG A 254 2.51 -47.12 -3.55
N TRP A 255 3.78 -46.76 -3.32
CA TRP A 255 4.99 -47.57 -3.07
C TRP A 255 5.99 -46.93 -2.07
N ASN A 256 7.11 -47.63 -1.82
CA ASN A 256 8.04 -47.44 -0.69
C ASN A 256 9.18 -46.42 -0.91
N GLU A 257 9.91 -46.19 0.19
CA GLU A 257 11.25 -45.58 0.26
C GLU A 257 12.24 -46.13 -0.78
N GLU A 258 13.07 -45.25 -1.36
CA GLU A 258 14.55 -45.30 -1.33
C GLU A 258 15.13 -44.29 -2.34
N GLU A 259 15.68 -43.15 -1.89
CA GLU A 259 16.85 -42.61 -2.58
C GLU A 259 17.76 -41.74 -1.69
N LYS A 260 19.07 -41.88 -1.92
CA LYS A 260 20.15 -41.20 -1.20
C LYS A 260 20.54 -39.91 -1.94
N GLY A 261 20.59 -38.76 -1.25
CA GLY A 261 21.11 -37.51 -1.84
C GLY A 261 21.07 -36.33 -0.85
N LYS A 262 22.01 -36.17 0.09
CA LYS A 262 23.40 -35.67 -0.08
C LYS A 262 23.46 -34.14 -0.36
N LYS A 263 24.13 -33.42 0.55
CA LYS A 263 24.43 -31.96 0.61
C LYS A 263 23.26 -31.11 1.12
N GLU A 264 23.38 -30.44 2.27
CA GLU A 264 24.25 -29.27 2.53
C GLU A 264 24.00 -28.16 1.50
N GLY A 265 23.35 -27.08 1.94
CA GLY A 265 23.17 -25.87 1.13
C GLY A 265 24.40 -24.95 1.20
N MET A 266 24.33 -23.81 0.51
CA MET A 266 24.78 -22.52 1.06
C MET A 266 24.28 -21.36 0.18
N CYS A 267 24.15 -20.19 0.80
CA CYS A 267 23.95 -18.90 0.15
C CYS A 267 25.13 -18.51 -0.77
N ILE A 268 24.85 -17.63 -1.74
CA ILE A 268 25.82 -16.82 -2.50
C ILE A 268 25.14 -15.45 -2.68
N GLY A 269 25.68 -14.28 -2.37
CA GLY A 269 26.90 -13.80 -1.68
C GLY A 269 26.71 -12.30 -1.40
N ALA A 270 27.64 -11.49 -0.88
CA ALA A 270 29.03 -11.73 -0.48
C ALA A 270 29.52 -10.64 0.50
N TRP A 271 30.71 -10.90 1.10
CA TRP A 271 31.53 -10.02 1.97
C TRP A 271 31.13 -10.00 3.47
N THR A 272 32.03 -9.93 4.47
CA THR A 272 33.53 -9.94 4.45
C THR A 272 34.14 -10.46 5.78
N VAL A 273 35.32 -11.11 5.69
CA VAL A 273 36.49 -11.09 6.63
C VAL A 273 36.32 -11.46 8.13
N ARG A 274 36.83 -12.68 8.44
CA ARG A 274 37.74 -13.12 9.56
C ARG A 274 37.32 -12.87 11.03
N GLU A 275 37.68 -13.69 12.03
CA GLU A 275 38.62 -14.84 12.20
C GLU A 275 37.98 -15.81 13.25
N LEU A 276 38.09 -17.15 13.15
CA LEU A 276 39.02 -18.02 13.93
C LEU A 276 39.22 -17.60 15.42
N CYS A 277 39.13 -18.46 16.44
CA CYS A 277 39.22 -19.92 16.48
C CYS A 277 38.48 -20.53 17.71
N CYS A 278 38.41 -21.87 17.79
CA CYS A 278 37.79 -22.62 18.90
C CYS A 278 38.78 -23.06 20.01
N CYS A 279 38.21 -23.68 21.05
CA CYS A 279 38.84 -24.42 22.16
C CYS A 279 39.50 -23.55 23.25
N GLY A 280 39.27 -23.78 24.55
CA GLY A 280 38.47 -24.81 25.22
C GLY A 280 39.30 -26.02 25.68
N GLU A 281 39.66 -25.99 26.97
CA GLU A 281 39.50 -27.10 27.92
C GLU A 281 38.73 -26.53 29.13
#